data_AF-A0A6G8Q3G3-F1
#
_entry.id   AF-A0A6G8Q3G3-F1
#
_cell.length_a   1.000
_cell.length_b   1.000
_cell.length_c   1.000
_cell.angle_alpha   90.00
_cell.angle_beta   90.00
_cell.angle_gamma   90.00
#
_symmetry.space_group_name_H-M   'P 1'
#
loop_
_entity.id
_entity.type
_entity.pdbx_description
1 polymer ?
#
loop_
_entity_poly.entity_id
_entity_poly.type
_entity_poly.pdbx_seq_one_letter_code
_entity_poly.pdbx_strand_id
1 'polypeptide(L)'
;MAEKTGHRSRFSRREFLGLAGLSAGALALGGCGMLPGEKGSAAPPSGIVDLDLEAAPFDLELSGRRYSTWGYGGGLPGPEIRLKEGRPCGRR
;
A
#
# COMPACT_ATOMS: atom_id res chain seq x y z
N MET A 1 10.17 -36.84 -18.38
CA MET A 1 10.57 -36.84 -16.96
C MET A 1 11.76 -35.90 -16.86
N ALA A 2 11.52 -34.65 -16.46
CA ALA A 2 11.84 -34.09 -15.13
C ALA A 2 13.36 -33.81 -15.01
N GLU A 3 13.87 -32.62 -14.71
CA GLU A 3 13.34 -31.51 -13.91
C GLU A 3 14.16 -30.25 -14.23
N LYS A 4 13.48 -29.10 -14.32
CA LYS A 4 14.08 -27.79 -14.60
C LYS A 4 14.49 -27.18 -13.25
N THR A 5 15.69 -27.48 -12.76
CA THR A 5 16.14 -27.01 -11.44
C THR A 5 16.69 -25.59 -11.54
N GLY A 6 15.95 -24.65 -10.95
CA GLY A 6 16.28 -23.23 -10.91
C GLY A 6 17.59 -22.95 -10.18
N HIS A 7 18.40 -22.07 -10.77
CA HIS A 7 19.56 -21.50 -10.10
C HIS A 7 19.07 -20.45 -9.08
N ARG A 8 18.94 -20.87 -7.82
CA ARG A 8 18.64 -19.98 -6.69
C ARG A 8 19.77 -18.96 -6.56
N SER A 9 19.48 -17.70 -6.90
CA SER A 9 20.38 -16.57 -6.67
C SER A 9 20.78 -16.53 -5.19
N ARG A 10 22.05 -16.81 -4.89
CA ARG A 10 22.57 -16.97 -3.53
C ARG A 10 23.04 -15.65 -2.88
N PHE A 11 22.48 -14.52 -3.28
CA PHE A 11 22.90 -13.23 -2.69
C PHE A 11 21.89 -12.78 -1.64
N SER A 12 22.34 -12.64 -0.40
CA SER A 12 21.55 -11.97 0.64
C SER A 12 21.43 -10.49 0.30
N ARG A 13 20.27 -9.87 0.60
CA ARG A 13 20.04 -8.42 0.43
C ARG A 13 21.18 -7.59 1.04
N ARG A 14 21.78 -8.07 2.14
CA ARG A 14 22.91 -7.41 2.82
C ARG A 14 24.22 -7.51 2.02
N GLU A 15 24.48 -8.64 1.37
CA GLU A 15 25.67 -8.80 0.51
C GLU A 15 25.56 -7.99 -0.77
N PHE A 16 24.38 -7.93 -1.37
CA PHE A 16 24.14 -7.08 -2.55
C PHE A 16 24.33 -5.60 -2.23
N LEU A 17 23.82 -5.13 -1.08
CA LEU A 17 24.02 -3.75 -0.63
C LEU A 17 25.47 -3.45 -0.25
N GLY A 18 26.18 -4.42 0.35
CA GLY A 18 27.61 -4.29 0.64
C GLY A 18 28.46 -4.18 -0.64
N LEU A 19 28.14 -4.96 -1.67
CA LEU A 19 28.85 -4.90 -2.95
C LEU A 19 28.49 -3.64 -3.76
N ALA A 20 27.25 -3.16 -3.68
CA ALA A 20 26.82 -1.90 -4.31
C ALA A 20 27.38 -0.66 -3.60
N GLY A 21 27.65 -0.71 -2.30
CA GLY A 21 28.27 0.38 -1.54
C GLY A 21 29.75 0.59 -1.88
N LEU A 22 30.46 -0.47 -2.29
CA LEU A 22 31.89 -0.41 -2.64
C LEU A 22 32.17 0.25 -3.99
N SER A 23 31.21 0.29 -4.93
CA SER A 23 31.40 0.92 -6.24
C SER A 23 31.14 2.44 -6.23
N ALA A 24 30.45 2.98 -5.23
CA ALA A 24 30.19 4.42 -5.12
C ALA A 24 31.31 5.22 -4.41
N GLY A 25 32.19 4.56 -3.65
CA GLY A 25 33.24 5.23 -2.87
C GLY A 25 34.47 5.67 -3.68
N ALA A 26 34.68 5.14 -4.88
CA ALA A 26 35.88 5.42 -5.68
C ALA A 26 35.77 6.65 -6.60
N LEU A 27 34.60 7.29 -6.70
CA LEU A 27 34.37 8.47 -7.56
C LEU A 27 34.21 9.79 -6.78
N ALA A 28 34.41 9.78 -5.47
CA ALA A 28 34.18 10.93 -4.59
C ALA A 28 35.35 11.93 -4.50
N LEU A 29 36.27 11.95 -5.48
CA LEU A 29 37.38 12.92 -5.55
C LEU A 29 37.43 13.72 -6.86
N GLY A 30 36.29 13.91 -7.55
CA GLY A 30 36.28 14.77 -8.73
C GLY A 30 34.91 14.99 -9.33
N GLY A 31 34.20 16.04 -8.90
CA GLY A 31 33.05 16.54 -9.66
C GLY A 31 31.98 17.23 -8.83
N CYS A 32 32.23 18.47 -8.43
CA CYS A 32 31.16 19.43 -8.17
C CYS A 32 30.51 19.74 -9.53
N GLY A 33 29.45 19.00 -9.87
CA GLY A 33 28.82 19.03 -11.18
C GLY A 33 27.35 18.65 -11.12
N MET A 34 26.55 19.60 -10.63
CA MET A 34 25.18 19.90 -11.07
C MET A 34 24.49 18.83 -11.95
N LEU A 35 23.77 17.90 -11.30
CA LEU A 35 22.71 17.13 -11.94
C LEU A 35 21.36 17.68 -11.46
N PRO A 36 20.66 18.53 -12.25
CA PRO A 36 19.25 18.81 -12.01
C PRO A 36 18.46 17.64 -12.60
N GLY A 37 18.30 16.60 -11.80
CA GLY A 37 17.64 15.36 -12.21
C GLY A 37 16.72 14.81 -11.13
N GLU A 38 16.27 15.64 -10.20
CA GLU A 38 15.17 15.32 -9.30
C GLU A 38 13.88 15.35 -10.12
N LYS A 39 13.63 14.28 -10.89
CA LYS A 39 12.25 13.92 -11.24
C LYS A 39 11.57 13.68 -9.91
N GLY A 40 10.85 14.70 -9.43
CA GLY A 40 9.99 14.62 -8.28
C GLY A 40 9.14 13.36 -8.40
N SER A 41 9.52 12.32 -7.66
CA SER A 41 8.59 11.30 -7.27
C SER A 41 7.57 12.09 -6.46
N ALA A 42 6.43 12.41 -7.08
CA ALA A 42 5.33 13.03 -6.36
C ALA A 42 5.13 12.16 -5.12
N ALA A 43 5.43 12.74 -3.95
CA ALA A 43 5.33 12.01 -2.70
C ALA A 43 3.95 11.34 -2.70
N PRO A 44 3.87 10.02 -2.43
CA PRO A 44 2.57 9.36 -2.37
C PRO A 44 1.70 10.18 -1.42
N PRO A 45 0.42 10.44 -1.76
CA PRO A 45 -0.44 11.32 -0.99
C PRO A 45 -0.32 10.96 0.49
N SER A 46 0.35 11.83 1.25
CA SER A 46 0.70 11.59 2.64
C SER A 46 -0.54 11.85 3.48
N GLY A 47 -1.29 10.79 3.71
CA GLY A 47 -2.47 10.83 4.54
C GLY A 47 -3.24 9.52 4.46
N ILE A 48 -3.38 8.88 5.62
CA ILE A 48 -4.29 7.75 5.82
C ILE A 48 -5.71 8.28 5.64
N VAL A 49 -6.53 7.56 4.88
CA VAL A 49 -7.99 7.79 4.85
C VAL A 49 -8.57 7.07 6.06
N ASP A 50 -8.98 7.82 7.07
CA ASP A 50 -9.64 7.26 8.25
C ASP A 50 -11.12 6.98 7.95
N LEU A 51 -11.50 5.72 8.08
CA LEU A 51 -12.87 5.26 7.95
C LEU A 51 -13.45 5.02 9.34
N ASP A 52 -14.59 5.65 9.60
CA ASP A 52 -15.38 5.39 10.79
C ASP A 52 -16.59 4.55 10.38
N LEU A 53 -16.52 3.24 10.66
CA LEU A 53 -17.56 2.27 10.35
C LEU A 53 -18.04 1.67 11.65
N GLU A 54 -19.17 2.17 12.13
CA GLU A 54 -19.85 1.62 13.29
C GLU A 54 -20.84 0.54 12.86
N ALA A 55 -20.62 -0.68 13.35
CA ALA A 55 -21.57 -1.77 13.19
C ALA A 55 -22.69 -1.60 14.22
N ALA A 56 -23.92 -1.50 13.76
CA ALA A 56 -25.09 -1.36 14.62
C ALA A 56 -26.22 -2.28 14.17
N PRO A 57 -27.07 -2.76 15.10
CA PRO A 57 -28.34 -3.39 14.74
C PRO A 57 -29.18 -2.44 13.88
N PHE A 58 -29.80 -2.99 12.84
CA PHE A 58 -30.63 -2.28 11.89
C PHE A 58 -31.85 -3.13 11.54
N ASP A 59 -33.03 -2.55 11.74
CA ASP A 59 -34.29 -3.14 11.33
C ASP A 59 -34.67 -2.64 9.94
N LEU A 60 -35.10 -3.54 9.06
CA LEU A 60 -35.62 -3.19 7.74
C LEU A 60 -36.85 -3.98 7.35
N GLU A 61 -37.69 -3.36 6.54
CA GLU A 61 -38.84 -4.00 5.90
C GLU A 61 -38.47 -4.38 4.46
N LEU A 62 -38.55 -5.67 4.15
CA LEU A 62 -38.33 -6.20 2.79
C LEU A 62 -39.51 -7.08 2.41
N SER A 63 -40.15 -6.77 1.28
CA SER A 63 -41.30 -7.51 0.76
C SER A 63 -42.44 -7.65 1.80
N GLY A 64 -42.69 -6.58 2.57
CA GLY A 64 -43.74 -6.54 3.60
C GLY A 64 -43.43 -7.38 4.85
N ARG A 65 -42.17 -7.78 5.05
CA ARG A 65 -41.71 -8.52 6.23
C ARG A 65 -40.59 -7.75 6.93
N ARG A 66 -40.64 -7.72 8.25
CA ARG A 66 -39.60 -7.14 9.09
C ARG A 66 -38.45 -8.10 9.29
N TYR A 67 -37.23 -7.59 9.12
CA TYR A 67 -35.99 -8.29 9.43
C TYR A 67 -35.17 -7.42 10.37
N SER A 68 -34.53 -8.06 11.35
CA SER A 68 -33.52 -7.44 12.19
C SER A 68 -32.17 -8.02 11.81
N THR A 69 -31.21 -7.15 11.49
CA THR A 69 -29.88 -7.54 11.05
C THR A 69 -28.85 -6.51 11.52
N TRP A 70 -27.61 -6.63 11.08
CA TRP A 70 -26.55 -5.67 11.33
C TRP A 70 -26.25 -4.86 10.07
N GLY A 71 -25.97 -3.58 10.24
CA GLY A 71 -25.55 -2.67 9.17
C GLY A 71 -24.41 -1.78 9.61
N TYR A 72 -23.88 -1.00 8.67
CA TYR A 72 -22.86 0.01 8.93
C TYR A 72 -23.41 1.38 8.55
N GLY A 73 -23.21 2.38 9.41
CA GLY A 73 -23.64 3.76 9.12
C GLY A 73 -25.16 3.94 9.07
N GLY A 74 -25.92 3.11 9.78
CA GLY A 74 -27.37 3.27 9.96
C GLY A 74 -28.24 2.84 8.78
N GLY A 75 -27.72 2.04 7.84
CA GLY A 75 -28.50 1.59 6.69
C GLY A 75 -27.95 0.35 5.98
N LEU A 76 -28.75 -0.11 5.00
CA LEU A 76 -28.40 -1.21 4.11
C LEU A 76 -28.71 -0.85 2.64
N PRO A 77 -27.75 -1.02 1.71
CA PRO A 77 -26.34 -1.34 1.96
C PRO A 77 -25.63 -0.27 2.81
N GLY A 78 -24.51 -0.64 3.44
CA GLY A 78 -23.66 0.32 4.16
C GLY A 78 -23.09 1.40 3.23
N PRO A 79 -22.41 2.42 3.80
CA PRO A 79 -21.89 3.55 3.02
C PRO A 79 -20.89 3.10 1.95
N GLU A 80 -20.92 3.76 0.80
CA GLU A 80 -19.95 3.53 -0.26
C GLU A 80 -18.56 4.00 0.17
N ILE A 81 -17.55 3.11 0.12
CA ILE A 81 -16.17 3.42 0.46
C ILE A 81 -15.38 3.63 -0.83
N ARG A 82 -14.88 4.85 -1.05
CA ARG A 82 -14.07 5.21 -2.22
C ARG A 82 -12.61 5.43 -1.82
N LEU A 83 -11.72 4.60 -2.36
CA LEU A 83 -10.28 4.68 -2.15
C LEU A 83 -9.55 4.91 -3.46
N LYS A 84 -8.36 5.52 -3.39
CA LYS A 84 -7.43 5.64 -4.52
C LYS A 84 -6.30 4.63 -4.33
N GLU A 85 -5.87 3.99 -5.42
CA GLU A 85 -4.72 3.09 -5.41
C GLU A 85 -3.48 3.80 -4.86
N GLY A 86 -2.66 3.08 -4.10
CA GLY A 86 -1.45 3.60 -3.47
C GLY A 86 -1.70 4.49 -2.25
N ARG A 87 -2.96 4.77 -1.89
CA ARG A 87 -3.31 5.52 -0.69
C ARG A 87 -3.72 4.58 0.46
N PRO A 88 -3.03 4.59 1.61
CA PRO A 88 -3.42 3.76 2.75
C PRO A 88 -4.74 4.25 3.37
N CYS A 89 -5.56 3.30 3.84
CA CYS A 89 -6.75 3.56 4.65
C CYS A 89 -6.62 2.88 6.01
N GLY A 90 -7.24 3.48 7.03
CA GLY A 90 -7.20 3.02 8.42
C GLY A 90 -8.55 3.18 9.09
N ARG A 91 -8.67 2.64 10.31
CA ARG A 91 -9.81 2.90 11.19
C ARG A 91 -9.52 4.14 12.01
N ARG A 92 -10.50 5.02 12.14
CA ARG A 92 -10.44 6.16 13.08
C ARG A 92 -10.40 5.69 14.53
#